data_AF-X1SMY7-F1
#
_entry.id   AF-X1SMY7-F1
#
_cell.length_a   1.000
_cell.length_b   1.000
_cell.length_c   1.000
_cell.angle_alpha   90.00
_cell.angle_beta   90.00
_cell.angle_gamma   90.00
#
_symmetry.space_group_name_H-M   'P 1'
#
loop_
_entity.id
_entity.type
_entity.pdbx_description
1 polymer ?
#
loop_
_entity_poly.entity_id
_entity_poly.type
_entity_poly.pdbx_seq_one_letter_code
_entity_poly.pdbx_strand_id
1 'polypeptide(L)' 'GFKAVADPTFLSQAGIPTVLFGPGSLGSGIHGPDEHVPIDQVIECTKTLAVMAMNWCS' A
#
# COMPACT_ATOMS: atom_id res chain seq x y z
N GLY A 1 6.38 7.52 10.99
CA GLY A 1 6.89 6.57 9.97
C GLY A 1 6.11 5.27 10.03
N PHE A 2 6.10 4.51 8.94
CA PHE A 2 5.51 3.18 8.86
C PHE A 2 6.24 2.22 9.83
N LYS A 3 5.50 1.48 10.66
CA LYS A 3 6.05 0.62 11.71
C LYS A 3 6.11 -0.85 11.28
N ALA A 4 6.67 -1.09 10.09
CA ALA A 4 6.99 -2.41 9.55
C ALA A 4 8.08 -2.28 8.48
N VAL A 5 8.55 -3.40 7.94
CA VAL A 5 9.54 -3.41 6.86
C VAL A 5 8.85 -3.24 5.51
N ALA A 6 9.46 -2.49 4.61
CA ALA A 6 9.01 -2.37 3.23
C ALA A 6 10.14 -1.90 2.29
N ASP A 7 10.09 -2.38 1.04
CA ASP A 7 11.07 -2.09 -0.02
C ASP A 7 11.26 -0.61 -0.37
N PRO A 8 10.28 0.31 -0.17
CA PRO A 8 10.48 1.74 -0.34
C PRO A 8 11.67 2.33 0.42
N THR A 9 12.15 1.66 1.47
CA THR A 9 13.40 2.04 2.16
C THR A 9 14.58 2.06 1.18
N PHE A 10 14.75 1.01 0.37
CA PHE A 10 15.86 0.90 -0.57
C PHE A 10 15.68 1.82 -1.79
N LEU A 11 14.45 1.94 -2.28
CA LEU A 11 14.12 2.81 -3.41
C LEU A 11 14.35 4.29 -3.05
N SER A 12 13.94 4.70 -1.85
CA SER A 12 14.17 6.07 -1.36
C SER A 12 15.65 6.35 -1.15
N GLN A 13 16.43 5.37 -0.67
CA GLN A 13 17.90 5.49 -0.58
C GLN A 13 18.55 5.67 -1.95
N ALA A 14 17.99 5.07 -2.99
CA ALA A 14 18.42 5.26 -4.37
C ALA A 14 17.93 6.58 -5.01
N GLY A 15 17.26 7.45 -4.24
CA GLY A 15 16.74 8.74 -4.73
C GLY A 15 15.42 8.64 -5.50
N ILE A 16 14.74 7.49 -5.48
CA ILE A 16 13.44 7.29 -6.12
C ILE A 16 12.34 7.70 -5.14
N PRO A 17 11.48 8.68 -5.46
CA PRO A 17 10.33 9.02 -4.63
C PRO A 17 9.37 7.83 -4.54
N THR A 18 8.95 7.49 -3.31
CA THR A 18 8.07 6.33 -3.08
C THR A 18 6.91 6.66 -2.16
N VAL A 19 5.82 5.90 -2.32
CA VAL A 19 4.62 5.94 -1.47
C VAL A 19 4.28 4.52 -1.05
N LEU A 20 3.96 4.33 0.23
CA LEU A 20 3.33 3.11 0.74
C LEU A 20 1.83 3.35 0.85
N PHE A 21 1.05 2.62 0.06
CA PHE A 21 -0.41 2.74 0.00
C PHE A 21 -1.04 1.37 -0.27
N GLY A 22 -2.08 1.03 0.48
CA GLY A 22 -2.78 -0.24 0.38
C GLY A 22 -3.96 -0.32 1.34
N PRO A 23 -4.84 -1.33 1.19
CA PRO A 23 -5.99 -1.53 2.05
C PRO A 23 -5.59 -2.10 3.42
N GLY A 24 -6.49 -1.95 4.40
CA GLY A 24 -6.29 -2.45 5.75
C GLY A 24 -5.36 -1.57 6.59
N SER A 25 -4.86 -2.15 7.67
CA SER A 25 -3.94 -1.48 8.60
C SER A 25 -2.99 -2.48 9.26
N LEU A 26 -1.93 -1.98 9.90
CA LEU A 26 -1.05 -2.79 10.76
C LEU A 26 -1.81 -3.50 11.91
N GLY A 27 -3.01 -3.03 12.26
CA GLY A 27 -3.87 -3.66 13.26
C GLY A 27 -4.69 -4.85 12.75
N SER A 28 -4.63 -5.16 11.45
CA SER A 28 -5.48 -6.19 10.81
C SER A 28 -4.90 -7.60 10.94
N GLY A 29 -4.16 -7.86 12.03
CA GLY A 29 -3.62 -9.19 12.33
C GLY A 29 -2.45 -9.63 11.43
N ILE A 30 -1.73 -8.71 10.79
CA ILE A 30 -0.59 -9.05 9.91
C ILE A 30 0.40 -9.99 10.62
N HIS A 31 0.79 -11.08 9.93
CA HIS A 31 1.63 -12.16 10.48
C HIS A 31 0.99 -12.93 11.66
N GLY A 32 -0.32 -12.80 11.87
CA GLY A 32 -1.09 -13.50 12.88
C GLY A 32 -2.07 -14.51 12.27
N PRO A 33 -2.71 -15.35 13.10
CA PRO A 33 -3.64 -16.38 12.63
C PRO A 33 -4.99 -15.82 12.11
N ASP A 34 -5.31 -14.57 12.39
CA ASP A 34 -6.55 -13.88 11.99
C ASP A 34 -6.24 -12.64 11.12
N GLU A 35 -5.26 -12.80 10.23
CA GLU A 35 -4.91 -11.78 9.24
C GLU A 35 -6.08 -11.56 8.27
N HIS A 36 -6.52 -10.30 8.15
CA HIS A 36 -7.65 -9.95 7.29
C HIS A 36 -7.51 -8.56 6.67
N VAL A 37 -8.37 -8.27 5.70
CA VAL A 37 -8.50 -6.95 5.08
C VAL A 37 -9.98 -6.67 4.76
N PRO A 38 -10.48 -5.44 4.99
CA PRO A 38 -11.84 -5.08 4.60
C PRO A 38 -12.02 -5.10 3.07
N ILE A 39 -13.05 -5.78 2.57
CA ILE A 39 -13.31 -5.97 1.13
C ILE A 39 -13.58 -4.63 0.43
N ASP A 40 -14.31 -3.75 1.08
CA ASP A 40 -14.59 -2.39 0.60
C ASP A 40 -13.30 -1.59 0.36
N GLN A 41 -12.33 -1.68 1.27
CA GLN A 41 -11.02 -1.04 1.12
C GLN A 41 -10.20 -1.63 -0.03
N VAL A 42 -10.31 -2.95 -0.29
CA VAL A 42 -9.65 -3.56 -1.47
C VAL A 42 -10.22 -2.96 -2.76
N ILE A 43 -11.54 -2.82 -2.85
CA ILE A 43 -12.22 -2.23 -4.00
C ILE A 43 -11.81 -0.75 -4.17
N GLU A 44 -11.77 0.01 -3.09
CA GLU A 44 -11.38 1.42 -3.11
C GLU A 44 -9.91 1.62 -3.50
N CYS A 45 -9.00 0.84 -2.91
CA CYS A 45 -7.57 0.87 -3.25
C CYS A 45 -7.37 0.55 -4.74
N THR A 46 -8.08 -0.45 -5.25
CA THR A 46 -8.03 -0.84 -6.68
C THR A 46 -8.44 0.31 -7.59
N LYS A 47 -9.57 0.97 -7.31
CA LYS A 47 -10.05 2.12 -8.08
C LYS A 47 -9.05 3.27 -8.02
N THR A 48 -8.48 3.53 -6.84
CA THR A 48 -7.49 4.59 -6.63
C THR A 48 -6.23 4.36 -7.48
N LEU A 49 -5.69 3.14 -7.45
CA LEU A 49 -4.52 2.77 -8.25
C LEU A 49 -4.83 2.82 -9.76
N ALA A 50 -6.02 2.39 -10.18
CA ALA A 50 -6.43 2.45 -11.58
C ALA A 50 -6.51 3.90 -12.09
N VAL A 51 -7.14 4.81 -11.32
CA VAL A 51 -7.21 6.24 -11.66
C VAL A 51 -5.83 6.88 -11.65
N MET A 52 -4.98 6.54 -10.66
CA MET A 52 -3.61 7.03 -10.61
C MET A 52 -2.82 6.62 -11.86
N ALA A 53 -2.89 5.34 -12.25
CA ALA A 53 -2.20 4.84 -13.43
C ALA A 53 -2.72 5.50 -14.72
N MET A 54 -4.04 5.66 -14.87
CA MET A 54 -4.63 6.35 -16.01
C MET A 54 -4.13 7.79 -16.11
N ASN A 55 -4.19 8.54 -15.01
CA ASN A 55 -3.75 9.95 -14.97
C ASN A 55 -2.24 10.11 -15.18
N TRP A 56 -1.44 9.11 -14.81
CA TRP A 56 0.01 9.16 -14.95
C TRP A 56 0.48 8.77 -16.36
N CYS A 57 -0.18 7.81 -16.98
CA CYS A 57 0.24 7.26 -18.28
C CYS A 57 -0.38 7.97 -19.49
N SER A 58 -1.38 8.81 -19.30
CA SER A 58 -1.97 9.68 -20.33
C SER A 58 -1.15 10.93 -20.57
#